data_AF-A0A9P6GQV8-F1
#
_entry.id   AF-A0A9P6GQV8-F1
#
_cell.length_a   1.000
_cell.length_b   1.000
_cell.length_c   1.000
_cell.angle_alpha   90.00
_cell.angle_beta   90.00
_cell.angle_gamma   90.00
#
_symmetry.space_group_name_H-M   'P 1'
#
loop_
_entity.id
_entity.type
_entity.pdbx_description
1 polymer ?
#
loop_
_entity_poly.entity_id
_entity_poly.type
_entity_poly.pdbx_seq_one_letter_code
_entity_poly.pdbx_strand_id
1 'polypeptide(L)'
;MASPANLRKWEQTLEHYAPIEKKLGTFDFCVAQPGLGSTSMEVKFISNLGEEYTWCISKALLSHHSGYFQRACQSNTFIEGQANKIVVPEFDPDVFKMFDDLSDHFRVRDSAKAWVLGDYLDAVEFKNFAIRHLYDLYIPPPGPGNRPKTGIDPEMVSYCCSKTASGSRLYRLVTAFLVQNWHRNNIVHYHRDNRQSWDQIWVGHRGIVSDMLFYTQEEMSTRFSYERNIVSFLEKSTDTDESAASANESD
;
A
#
# COMPACT_ATOMS: atom_id res chain seq x y z
N MET A 1 -4.98 -21.04 6.53
CA MET A 1 -5.63 -21.54 5.31
C MET A 1 -6.96 -20.83 5.23
N ALA A 2 -7.05 -19.74 4.47
CA ALA A 2 -8.32 -19.05 4.28
C ALA A 2 -9.29 -20.00 3.58
N SER A 3 -10.53 -20.07 4.09
CA SER A 3 -11.57 -20.91 3.51
C SER A 3 -11.83 -20.50 2.06
N PRO A 4 -11.95 -21.44 1.10
CA PRO A 4 -12.39 -21.16 -0.26
C PRO A 4 -13.72 -20.37 -0.35
N ALA A 5 -14.51 -20.39 0.72
CA ALA A 5 -15.74 -19.60 0.84
C ALA A 5 -15.47 -18.08 0.98
N ASN A 6 -14.35 -17.69 1.61
CA ASN A 6 -14.01 -16.28 1.79
C ASN A 6 -13.51 -15.66 0.48
N LEU A 7 -12.79 -16.42 -0.35
CA LEU A 7 -12.37 -15.96 -1.68
C LEU A 7 -13.56 -15.69 -2.62
N ARG A 8 -14.57 -16.57 -2.61
CA ARG A 8 -15.79 -16.39 -3.44
C ARG A 8 -16.67 -15.23 -2.99
N LYS A 9 -16.75 -14.96 -1.68
CA LYS A 9 -17.50 -13.80 -1.16
C LYS A 9 -16.86 -12.49 -1.63
N TRP A 10 -15.53 -12.43 -1.72
CA TRP A 10 -14.79 -11.26 -2.20
C TRP A 10 -14.84 -11.06 -3.73
N GLU A 11 -14.75 -12.13 -4.51
CA GLU A 11 -14.95 -12.07 -5.98
C GLU A 11 -16.37 -11.57 -6.31
N GLN A 12 -17.38 -12.00 -5.54
CA GLN A 12 -18.76 -11.50 -5.68
C GLN A 12 -18.91 -10.02 -5.28
N THR A 13 -18.17 -9.54 -4.29
CA THR A 13 -18.14 -8.11 -3.95
C THR A 13 -17.55 -7.30 -5.10
N LEU A 14 -16.43 -7.71 -5.69
CA LEU A 14 -15.82 -7.03 -6.84
C LEU A 14 -16.73 -7.02 -8.08
N GLU A 15 -17.44 -8.14 -8.36
CA GLU A 15 -18.43 -8.20 -9.43
C GLU A 15 -19.65 -7.29 -9.21
N HIS A 16 -20.01 -7.01 -7.95
CA HIS A 16 -21.10 -6.09 -7.61
C HIS A 16 -20.72 -4.61 -7.77
N TYR A 17 -19.43 -4.27 -7.67
CA TYR A 17 -18.90 -2.92 -7.88
C TYR A 17 -18.49 -2.63 -9.34
N ALA A 18 -18.26 -3.66 -10.16
CA ALA A 18 -17.96 -3.56 -11.59
C ALA A 18 -18.93 -2.70 -12.46
N PRO A 19 -20.24 -2.53 -12.14
CA PRO A 19 -21.11 -1.65 -12.92
C PRO A 19 -20.86 -0.15 -12.68
N ILE A 20 -20.16 0.24 -11.62
CA ILE A 20 -19.85 1.65 -11.32
C ILE A 20 -18.70 2.15 -12.20
N GLU A 21 -17.76 1.26 -12.55
CA GLU A 21 -16.58 1.54 -13.37
C GLU A 21 -16.89 1.93 -14.82
N LYS A 22 -18.06 1.53 -15.37
CA LYS A 22 -18.47 1.92 -16.73
C LYS A 22 -19.17 3.27 -16.85
N LYS A 23 -19.41 3.99 -15.75
CA LYS A 23 -20.08 5.30 -15.75
C LYS A 23 -19.18 6.49 -15.42
N LEU A 24 -17.96 6.27 -14.98
CA LEU A 24 -16.98 7.34 -14.82
C LEU A 24 -16.28 7.55 -16.17
N GLY A 25 -16.94 8.37 -17.01
CA GLY A 25 -16.41 8.79 -18.29
C GLY A 25 -15.04 9.45 -18.14
N THR A 26 -14.28 9.42 -19.23
CA THR A 26 -13.13 10.28 -19.52
C THR A 26 -13.11 11.53 -18.65
N PHE A 27 -12.08 11.67 -17.82
CA PHE A 27 -11.84 12.83 -16.95
C PHE A 27 -11.97 14.12 -17.76
N ASP A 28 -13.12 14.77 -17.68
CA ASP A 28 -13.33 16.10 -18.23
C ASP A 28 -12.57 17.10 -17.37
N PHE A 29 -11.85 18.00 -18.04
CA PHE A 29 -11.25 19.19 -17.42
C PHE A 29 -12.34 19.98 -16.70
N CYS A 30 -12.39 19.89 -15.38
CA CYS A 30 -13.34 20.67 -14.58
C CYS A 30 -12.87 22.13 -14.51
N VAL A 31 -13.62 23.03 -15.15
CA VAL A 31 -13.47 24.48 -14.92
C VAL A 31 -14.22 24.81 -13.63
N ALA A 32 -13.48 25.20 -12.59
CA ALA A 32 -14.08 25.60 -11.31
C ALA A 32 -14.99 26.83 -11.47
N GLN A 33 -16.24 26.74 -11.03
CA GLN A 33 -17.13 27.91 -10.87
C GLN A 33 -17.13 28.37 -9.40
N PRO A 34 -16.82 29.65 -9.12
CA PRO A 34 -16.89 30.17 -7.76
C PRO A 34 -18.34 30.46 -7.35
N GLY A 35 -18.82 29.87 -6.26
CA GLY A 35 -20.05 30.33 -5.58
C GLY A 35 -20.91 29.28 -4.89
N LEU A 36 -20.80 28.00 -5.24
CA LEU A 36 -21.42 26.89 -4.50
C LEU A 36 -20.32 25.99 -3.95
N GLY A 37 -20.51 25.46 -2.73
CA GLY A 37 -19.56 24.53 -2.13
C GLY A 37 -19.24 23.40 -3.11
N SER A 38 -18.00 23.40 -3.62
CA SER A 38 -17.59 22.45 -4.64
C SER A 38 -17.74 21.04 -4.09
N THR A 39 -18.49 20.20 -4.80
CA THR A 39 -18.64 18.77 -4.50
C THR A 39 -17.41 17.98 -4.93
N SER A 40 -16.52 18.60 -5.72
CA SER A 40 -15.23 18.08 -6.15
C SER A 40 -14.07 18.82 -5.48
N MET A 41 -12.92 18.16 -5.46
CA MET A 41 -11.66 18.66 -4.93
C MET A 41 -10.55 18.42 -5.96
N GLU A 42 -9.71 19.42 -6.15
CA GLU A 42 -8.51 19.33 -6.95
C GLU A 42 -7.44 18.59 -6.13
N VAL A 43 -6.97 17.45 -6.63
CA VAL A 43 -5.86 16.69 -6.03
C VAL A 43 -4.69 16.78 -6.99
N LYS A 44 -3.61 17.41 -6.53
CA LYS A 44 -2.40 17.65 -7.31
C LYS A 44 -1.24 16.82 -6.75
N PHE A 45 -0.60 16.04 -7.61
CA PHE A 45 0.64 15.33 -7.31
C PHE A 45 1.80 16.00 -8.05
N ILE A 46 2.96 16.04 -7.39
CA ILE A 46 4.20 16.52 -7.98
C ILE A 46 5.17 15.33 -8.02
N SER A 47 5.52 14.89 -9.22
CA SER A 47 6.46 13.80 -9.42
C SER A 47 7.85 14.17 -8.91
N ASN A 48 8.71 13.16 -8.73
CA ASN A 48 10.11 13.38 -8.39
C ASN A 48 10.90 14.13 -9.50
N LEU A 49 10.35 14.21 -10.72
CA LEU A 49 10.90 15.00 -11.82
C LEU A 49 10.36 16.44 -11.84
N GLY A 50 9.48 16.79 -10.90
CA GLY A 50 8.81 18.10 -10.84
C GLY A 50 7.62 18.24 -11.79
N GLU A 51 7.17 17.14 -12.41
CA GLU A 51 5.98 17.14 -13.26
C GLU A 51 4.72 17.17 -12.41
N GLU A 52 3.74 17.96 -12.83
CA GLU A 52 2.51 18.17 -12.09
C GLU A 52 1.35 17.39 -12.72
N TYR A 53 0.60 16.67 -11.88
CA TYR A 53 -0.56 15.91 -12.29
C TYR A 53 -1.74 16.31 -11.41
N THR A 54 -2.87 16.63 -12.05
CA THR A 54 -4.03 17.17 -11.35
C THR A 54 -5.27 16.37 -11.72
N TRP A 55 -6.01 15.94 -10.70
CA TRP A 55 -7.30 15.28 -10.84
C TRP A 55 -8.38 16.07 -10.12
N CYS A 56 -9.60 16.03 -10.65
CA CYS A 56 -10.78 16.57 -9.98
C CYS A 56 -11.62 15.38 -9.52
N ILE A 57 -11.65 15.13 -8.21
CA ILE A 57 -12.31 13.95 -7.64
C ILE A 57 -13.42 14.41 -6.69
N SER A 58 -14.52 13.67 -6.62
CA SER A 58 -15.60 14.00 -5.69
C SER A 58 -15.11 13.91 -4.24
N LYS A 59 -15.48 14.91 -3.42
CA LYS A 59 -15.15 14.91 -1.99
C LYS A 59 -15.77 13.73 -1.25
N ALA A 60 -16.95 13.28 -1.68
CA ALA A 60 -17.63 12.13 -1.12
C ALA A 60 -16.79 10.86 -1.31
N LEU A 61 -16.27 10.62 -2.53
CA LEU A 61 -15.41 9.48 -2.81
C LEU A 61 -14.09 9.54 -2.03
N LEU A 62 -13.42 10.69 -2.05
CA LEU A 62 -12.17 10.89 -1.31
C LEU A 62 -12.36 10.67 0.20
N SER A 63 -13.41 11.26 0.79
CA SER A 63 -13.70 11.15 2.22
C SER A 63 -14.12 9.75 2.64
N HIS A 64 -14.70 8.97 1.72
CA HIS A 64 -15.12 7.60 2.00
C HIS A 64 -13.92 6.66 2.14
N HIS A 65 -12.93 6.77 1.25
CA HIS A 65 -11.80 5.83 1.19
C HIS A 65 -10.53 6.30 1.90
N SER A 66 -10.50 7.52 2.45
CA SER A 66 -9.30 8.10 3.06
C SER A 66 -9.65 8.97 4.26
N GLY A 67 -9.10 8.59 5.42
CA GLY A 67 -9.21 9.41 6.64
C GLY A 67 -8.53 10.76 6.50
N TYR A 68 -7.45 10.86 5.70
CA TYR A 68 -6.78 12.11 5.40
C TYR A 68 -7.73 13.07 4.67
N PHE A 69 -8.34 12.61 3.57
CA PHE A 69 -9.28 13.44 2.81
C PHE A 69 -10.56 13.72 3.58
N GLN A 70 -11.04 12.79 4.40
CA GLN A 70 -12.17 13.01 5.28
C GLN A 70 -11.91 14.20 6.22
N ARG A 71 -10.75 14.22 6.89
CA ARG A 71 -10.34 15.34 7.75
C ARG A 71 -10.18 16.65 6.95
N ALA A 72 -9.55 16.57 5.78
CA ALA A 72 -9.34 17.74 4.93
C ALA A 72 -10.66 18.32 4.39
N CYS A 73 -11.65 17.48 4.06
CA CYS A 73 -12.93 17.92 3.51
C CYS A 73 -13.91 18.42 4.57
N GLN A 74 -13.87 17.86 5.79
CA GLN A 74 -14.84 18.17 6.84
C GLN A 74 -14.41 19.29 7.78
N SER A 75 -13.11 19.52 7.92
CA SER A 75 -12.61 20.50 8.87
C SER A 75 -12.39 21.86 8.22
N ASN A 76 -12.96 22.90 8.84
CA ASN A 76 -12.67 24.29 8.50
C ASN A 76 -11.24 24.70 8.88
N THR A 77 -10.46 23.84 9.57
CA THR A 77 -9.09 24.18 9.97
C THR A 77 -8.05 23.89 8.89
N PHE A 78 -8.37 23.09 7.88
CA PHE A 78 -7.44 22.74 6.82
C PHE A 78 -7.57 23.74 5.67
N ILE A 79 -6.47 24.41 5.34
CA ILE A 79 -6.40 25.39 4.26
C ILE A 79 -6.74 24.71 2.93
N GLU A 80 -6.35 23.45 2.79
CA GLU A 80 -6.58 22.62 1.62
C GLU A 80 -8.08 22.36 1.38
N GLY A 81 -8.83 22.12 2.46
CA GLY A 81 -10.28 21.95 2.42
C GLY A 81 -11.01 23.22 2.00
N GLN A 82 -10.58 24.37 2.54
CA GLN A 82 -11.12 25.67 2.17
C GLN A 82 -10.82 26.05 0.71
N ALA A 83 -9.61 25.72 0.25
CA ALA A 83 -9.17 25.97 -1.11
C ALA A 83 -9.73 24.98 -2.14
N ASN A 84 -10.41 23.90 -1.69
CA ASN A 84 -10.79 22.75 -2.52
C ASN A 84 -9.61 22.18 -3.32
N LYS A 85 -8.41 22.26 -2.76
CA LYS A 85 -7.17 21.91 -3.44
C LYS A 85 -6.19 21.30 -2.45
N ILE A 86 -5.77 20.08 -2.75
CA ILE A 86 -4.74 19.36 -2.01
C ILE A 86 -3.54 19.16 -2.91
N VAL A 87 -2.35 19.42 -2.38
CA VAL A 87 -1.08 19.11 -3.04
C VAL A 87 -0.40 18.00 -2.24
N VAL A 88 -0.18 16.87 -2.88
CA VAL A 88 0.50 15.71 -2.30
C VAL A 88 1.93 15.67 -2.85
N PRO A 89 2.95 16.09 -2.06
CA PRO A 89 4.32 16.16 -2.54
C PRO A 89 5.00 14.78 -2.49
N GLU A 90 5.98 14.55 -3.38
CA GLU A 90 6.89 13.40 -3.36
C GLU A 90 6.26 12.02 -3.57
N PHE A 91 5.06 11.96 -4.15
CA PHE A 91 4.42 10.71 -4.53
C PHE A 91 4.35 10.56 -6.04
N ASP A 92 4.53 9.33 -6.48
CA ASP A 92 4.47 8.96 -7.89
C ASP A 92 3.02 9.06 -8.39
N PRO A 93 2.72 9.93 -9.37
CA PRO A 93 1.39 10.09 -9.95
C PRO A 93 0.78 8.77 -10.45
N ASP A 94 1.60 7.86 -10.96
CA ASP A 94 1.13 6.56 -11.48
C ASP A 94 0.67 5.64 -10.35
N VAL A 95 1.22 5.78 -9.15
CA VAL A 95 0.78 5.03 -7.96
C VAL A 95 -0.57 5.54 -7.48
N PHE A 96 -0.85 6.83 -7.65
CA PHE A 96 -2.17 7.37 -7.34
C PHE A 96 -3.24 6.90 -8.33
N LYS A 97 -2.89 6.66 -9.60
CA LYS A 97 -3.85 6.07 -10.56
C LYS A 97 -4.34 4.68 -10.12
N MET A 98 -3.51 3.92 -9.41
CA MET A 98 -3.91 2.64 -8.82
C MET A 98 -4.96 2.78 -7.71
N PHE A 99 -5.15 3.99 -7.16
CA PHE A 99 -6.23 4.27 -6.20
C PHE A 99 -7.60 4.29 -6.88
N ASP A 100 -7.65 4.67 -8.16
CA ASP A 100 -8.87 4.70 -8.98
C ASP A 100 -9.11 3.36 -9.70
N ASP A 101 -8.02 2.71 -10.15
CA ASP A 101 -8.07 1.42 -10.84
C ASP A 101 -7.34 0.34 -10.02
N LEU A 102 -8.11 -0.32 -9.14
CA LEU A 102 -7.67 -1.48 -8.37
C LEU A 102 -7.65 -2.77 -9.21
N SER A 103 -7.50 -2.73 -10.54
CA SER A 103 -7.45 -3.92 -11.39
C SER A 103 -6.10 -4.16 -12.11
N ASP A 104 -5.22 -3.15 -12.21
CA ASP A 104 -3.89 -3.28 -12.85
C ASP A 104 -2.77 -3.51 -11.81
N HIS A 105 -2.23 -4.74 -11.75
CA HIS A 105 -1.40 -5.23 -10.63
C HIS A 105 0.03 -5.65 -10.99
N PHE A 106 0.51 -5.38 -12.20
CA PHE A 106 1.73 -6.05 -12.68
C PHE A 106 3.07 -5.53 -12.12
N ARG A 107 3.08 -4.59 -11.15
CA ARG A 107 4.32 -3.98 -10.65
C ARG A 107 4.48 -4.07 -9.13
N VAL A 108 5.39 -4.96 -8.71
CA VAL A 108 5.77 -5.21 -7.30
C VAL A 108 6.21 -3.95 -6.57
N ARG A 109 7.06 -3.13 -7.22
CA ARG A 109 7.55 -1.87 -6.66
C ARG A 109 6.43 -0.86 -6.46
N ASP A 110 5.45 -0.87 -7.35
CA ASP A 110 4.32 0.03 -7.27
C ASP A 110 3.38 -0.38 -6.14
N SER A 111 3.32 -1.66 -5.76
CA SER A 111 2.59 -2.09 -4.57
C SER A 111 3.21 -1.60 -3.26
N ALA A 112 4.54 -1.51 -3.13
CA ALA A 112 5.13 -0.87 -1.95
C ALA A 112 4.89 0.63 -1.94
N LYS A 113 5.04 1.30 -3.08
CA LYS A 113 4.71 2.73 -3.19
C LYS A 113 3.23 2.98 -2.87
N ALA A 114 2.32 2.13 -3.35
CA ALA A 114 0.90 2.18 -3.08
C ALA A 114 0.62 1.99 -1.59
N TRP A 115 1.31 1.05 -0.94
CA TRP A 115 1.20 0.88 0.50
C TRP A 115 1.60 2.14 1.27
N VAL A 116 2.74 2.76 0.91
CA VAL A 116 3.21 4.01 1.53
C VAL A 116 2.24 5.15 1.27
N LEU A 117 1.72 5.27 0.05
CA LEU A 117 0.71 6.28 -0.28
C LEU A 117 -0.58 6.05 0.52
N GLY A 118 -1.03 4.81 0.67
CA GLY A 118 -2.18 4.48 1.50
C GLY A 118 -1.94 4.77 2.98
N ASP A 119 -0.73 4.56 3.49
CA ASP A 119 -0.35 4.93 4.86
C ASP A 119 -0.44 6.44 5.06
N TYR A 120 0.09 7.21 4.11
CA TYR A 120 0.03 8.66 4.11
C TYR A 120 -1.40 9.20 4.02
N LEU A 121 -2.21 8.66 3.11
CA LEU A 121 -3.61 9.04 2.90
C LEU A 121 -4.54 8.49 3.98
N ASP A 122 -4.05 7.71 4.94
CA ASP A 122 -4.91 7.04 5.93
C ASP A 122 -6.04 6.23 5.24
N ALA A 123 -5.67 5.54 4.16
CA ALA A 123 -6.57 4.77 3.31
C ALA A 123 -6.37 3.27 3.59
N VAL A 124 -7.04 2.77 4.64
CA VAL A 124 -6.83 1.43 5.19
C VAL A 124 -7.06 0.33 4.16
N GLU A 125 -8.10 0.43 3.35
CA GLU A 125 -8.44 -0.54 2.31
C GLU A 125 -7.33 -0.61 1.25
N PHE A 126 -6.87 0.55 0.78
CA PHE A 126 -5.79 0.66 -0.21
C PHE A 126 -4.47 0.07 0.31
N LYS A 127 -4.12 0.35 1.58
CA LYS A 127 -2.96 -0.27 2.24
C LYS A 127 -3.08 -1.79 2.32
N ASN A 128 -4.25 -2.27 2.74
CA ASN A 128 -4.50 -3.69 2.91
C ASN A 128 -4.46 -4.42 1.56
N PHE A 129 -4.99 -3.78 0.52
CA PHE A 129 -4.89 -4.25 -0.85
C PHE A 129 -3.42 -4.37 -1.29
N ALA A 130 -2.66 -3.27 -1.18
CA ALA A 130 -1.26 -3.21 -1.58
C ALA A 130 -0.38 -4.23 -0.84
N ILE A 131 -0.55 -4.40 0.48
CA ILE A 131 0.25 -5.36 1.24
C ILE A 131 -0.11 -6.80 0.87
N ARG A 132 -1.40 -7.14 0.66
CA ARG A 132 -1.81 -8.49 0.24
C ARG A 132 -1.15 -8.90 -1.07
N HIS A 133 -1.11 -7.99 -2.03
CA HIS A 133 -0.42 -8.26 -3.29
C HIS A 133 1.08 -8.55 -3.06
N LEU A 134 1.75 -7.79 -2.18
CA LEU A 134 3.14 -8.08 -1.80
C LEU A 134 3.29 -9.46 -1.10
N TYR A 135 2.33 -9.89 -0.28
CA TYR A 135 2.31 -11.25 0.27
C TYR A 135 2.25 -12.30 -0.82
N ASP A 136 1.34 -12.16 -1.78
CA ASP A 136 1.16 -13.13 -2.85
C ASP A 136 2.39 -13.26 -3.77
N LEU A 137 3.22 -12.22 -3.81
CA LEU A 137 4.47 -12.18 -4.53
C LEU A 137 5.63 -12.80 -3.74
N TYR A 138 5.73 -12.51 -2.45
CA TYR A 138 6.89 -12.85 -1.64
C TYR A 138 6.73 -14.12 -0.80
N ILE A 139 5.51 -14.48 -0.42
CA ILE A 139 5.20 -15.61 0.45
C ILE A 139 4.31 -16.59 -0.34
N PRO A 140 4.92 -17.52 -1.09
CA PRO A 140 4.16 -18.49 -1.87
C PRO A 140 3.37 -19.44 -0.95
N PRO A 141 2.14 -19.86 -1.36
CA PRO A 141 1.33 -20.80 -0.58
C PRO A 141 2.06 -22.14 -0.44
N PRO A 142 1.95 -22.87 0.70
CA PRO A 142 2.70 -24.10 0.97
C PRO A 142 2.55 -25.16 -0.14
N GLY A 143 3.67 -25.63 -0.70
CA GLY A 143 3.68 -26.58 -1.81
C GLY A 143 5.09 -26.92 -2.35
N PRO A 144 5.20 -27.98 -3.18
CA PRO A 144 6.45 -28.31 -3.86
C PRO A 144 6.79 -27.22 -4.89
N GLY A 145 8.03 -26.72 -4.85
CA GLY A 145 8.48 -25.66 -5.76
C GLY A 145 8.21 -24.23 -5.26
N ASN A 146 7.82 -24.06 -4.00
CA ASN A 146 7.57 -22.77 -3.39
C ASN A 146 8.77 -21.82 -3.48
N ARG A 147 8.64 -20.86 -4.38
CA ARG A 147 9.55 -19.73 -4.51
C ARG A 147 8.73 -18.46 -4.62
N PRO A 148 9.23 -17.35 -4.09
CA PRO A 148 8.71 -16.03 -4.40
C PRO A 148 8.53 -15.87 -5.91
N LYS A 149 7.44 -15.23 -6.33
CA LYS A 149 7.17 -14.94 -7.75
C LYS A 149 8.17 -13.93 -8.31
N THR A 150 8.78 -13.14 -7.44
CA THR A 150 9.75 -12.10 -7.78
C THR A 150 10.88 -12.04 -6.75
N GLY A 151 12.04 -11.57 -7.20
CA GLY A 151 13.12 -11.16 -6.32
C GLY A 151 12.90 -9.77 -5.74
N ILE A 152 13.76 -9.38 -4.80
CA ILE A 152 13.84 -8.05 -4.20
C ILE A 152 15.17 -7.39 -4.58
N ASP A 153 15.09 -6.13 -5.01
CA ASP A 153 16.22 -5.29 -5.40
C ASP A 153 16.59 -4.32 -4.26
N PRO A 154 17.82 -3.77 -4.24
CA PRO A 154 18.21 -2.81 -3.22
C PRO A 154 17.34 -1.56 -3.22
N GLU A 155 16.85 -1.13 -4.39
CA GLU A 155 15.99 0.05 -4.53
C GLU A 155 14.68 -0.08 -3.76
N MET A 156 14.02 -1.25 -3.83
CA MET A 156 12.82 -1.56 -3.06
C MET A 156 13.09 -1.54 -1.55
N VAL A 157 14.20 -2.14 -1.12
CA VAL A 157 14.57 -2.18 0.32
C VAL A 157 14.85 -0.78 0.83
N SER A 158 15.68 0.00 0.12
CA SER A 158 15.99 1.39 0.48
C SER A 158 14.73 2.24 0.55
N TYR A 159 13.81 2.09 -0.41
CA TYR A 159 12.54 2.80 -0.42
C TYR A 159 11.69 2.47 0.82
N CYS A 160 11.50 1.19 1.12
CA CYS A 160 10.72 0.76 2.28
C CYS A 160 11.32 1.28 3.59
N CYS A 161 12.64 1.19 3.75
CA CYS A 161 13.33 1.70 4.95
C CYS A 161 13.26 3.23 5.08
N SER A 162 13.25 3.95 3.96
CA SER A 162 13.22 5.42 3.97
C SER A 162 11.83 6.00 4.17
N LYS A 163 10.78 5.30 3.70
CA LYS A 163 9.41 5.81 3.67
C LYS A 163 8.49 5.17 4.70
N THR A 164 8.96 4.22 5.51
CA THR A 164 8.14 3.59 6.56
C THR A 164 8.86 3.50 7.89
N ALA A 165 8.09 3.47 8.98
CA ALA A 165 8.62 3.18 10.31
C ALA A 165 9.07 1.71 10.42
N SER A 166 10.07 1.45 11.26
CA SER A 166 10.61 0.09 11.53
C SER A 166 9.58 -0.88 12.11
N GLY A 167 8.49 -0.38 12.70
CA GLY A 167 7.37 -1.19 13.18
C GLY A 167 6.29 -1.48 12.14
N SER A 168 6.36 -0.86 10.96
CA SER A 168 5.30 -0.95 9.95
C SER A 168 5.17 -2.36 9.36
N ARG A 169 3.98 -2.68 8.82
CA ARG A 169 3.72 -3.98 8.18
C ARG A 169 4.63 -4.19 6.96
N LEU A 170 4.82 -3.15 6.14
CA LEU A 170 5.69 -3.21 4.97
C LEU A 170 7.15 -3.46 5.36
N TYR A 171 7.67 -2.71 6.34
CA TYR A 171 9.04 -2.92 6.83
C TYR A 171 9.24 -4.34 7.35
N ARG A 172 8.32 -4.83 8.19
CA ARG A 172 8.39 -6.20 8.73
C ARG A 172 8.35 -7.27 7.64
N LEU A 173 7.51 -7.10 6.63
CA LEU A 173 7.42 -8.02 5.49
C LEU A 173 8.76 -8.07 4.73
N VAL A 174 9.32 -6.90 4.40
CA VAL A 174 10.61 -6.81 3.69
C VAL A 174 11.73 -7.43 4.50
N THR A 175 11.83 -7.10 5.79
CA THR A 175 12.85 -7.66 6.69
C THR A 175 12.73 -9.17 6.80
N ALA A 176 11.52 -9.70 7.02
CA ALA A 176 11.30 -11.15 7.10
C ALA A 176 11.70 -11.85 5.79
N PHE A 177 11.32 -11.27 4.64
CA PHE A 177 11.69 -11.78 3.33
C PHE A 177 13.20 -11.85 3.12
N LEU A 178 13.92 -10.78 3.49
CA LEU A 178 15.37 -10.71 3.40
C LEU A 178 16.04 -11.75 4.31
N VAL A 179 15.63 -11.86 5.57
CA VAL A 179 16.17 -12.85 6.52
C VAL A 179 16.04 -14.28 5.97
N GLN A 180 14.88 -14.59 5.38
CA GLN A 180 14.61 -15.94 4.87
C GLN A 180 15.40 -16.24 3.59
N ASN A 181 15.55 -15.26 2.70
CA ASN A 181 16.07 -15.48 1.35
C ASN A 181 17.48 -14.91 1.11
N TRP A 182 18.15 -14.37 2.13
CA TRP A 182 19.46 -13.71 2.00
C TRP A 182 20.52 -14.54 1.25
N HIS A 183 20.50 -15.86 1.46
CA HIS A 183 21.45 -16.79 0.85
C HIS A 183 21.13 -17.13 -0.63
N ARG A 184 20.03 -16.61 -1.17
CA ARG A 184 19.51 -16.94 -2.51
C ARG A 184 19.69 -15.75 -3.43
N ASN A 185 20.84 -15.69 -4.11
CA ASN A 185 21.19 -14.58 -5.01
C ASN A 185 20.23 -14.38 -6.20
N ASN A 186 19.39 -15.38 -6.51
CA ASN A 186 18.36 -15.29 -7.53
C ASN A 186 17.02 -14.72 -7.01
N ILE A 187 16.92 -14.47 -5.70
CA ILE A 187 15.74 -13.90 -5.03
C ILE A 187 16.12 -12.57 -4.40
N VAL A 188 17.18 -12.55 -3.60
CA VAL A 188 17.79 -11.27 -3.18
C VAL A 188 18.82 -10.93 -4.23
N HIS A 189 18.54 -9.93 -5.05
CA HIS A 189 19.41 -9.53 -6.15
C HIS A 189 20.67 -8.85 -5.59
N TYR A 190 21.58 -9.64 -5.03
CA TYR A 190 22.89 -9.20 -4.55
C TYR A 190 23.95 -9.64 -5.57
N HIS A 191 24.30 -8.73 -6.46
CA HIS A 191 25.24 -8.94 -7.55
C HIS A 191 26.40 -7.95 -7.45
N ARG A 192 27.48 -8.21 -8.19
CA ARG A 192 28.64 -7.32 -8.22
C ARG A 192 28.25 -5.90 -8.66
N ASP A 193 27.30 -5.80 -9.58
CA ASP A 193 26.92 -4.56 -10.25
C ASP A 193 26.06 -3.64 -9.38
N ASN A 194 25.33 -4.19 -8.41
CA ASN A 194 24.48 -3.42 -7.48
C ASN A 194 24.96 -3.50 -6.02
N ARG A 195 26.18 -4.00 -5.80
CA ARG A 195 26.81 -4.07 -4.47
C ARG A 195 26.87 -2.71 -3.80
N GLN A 196 27.19 -1.66 -4.55
CA GLN A 196 27.26 -0.30 -4.01
C GLN A 196 25.90 0.18 -3.47
N SER A 197 24.80 -0.14 -4.17
CA SER A 197 23.44 0.19 -3.70
C SER A 197 23.12 -0.54 -2.38
N TRP A 198 23.50 -1.81 -2.26
CA TRP A 198 23.39 -2.54 -1.00
C TRP A 198 24.24 -1.95 0.11
N ASP A 199 25.49 -1.58 -0.17
CA ASP A 199 26.38 -0.95 0.80
C ASP A 199 25.80 0.37 1.33
N GLN A 200 25.15 1.16 0.48
CA GLN A 200 24.44 2.37 0.90
C GLN A 200 23.28 2.06 1.84
N ILE A 201 22.52 0.99 1.60
CA ILE A 201 21.43 0.56 2.51
C ILE A 201 21.98 0.19 3.88
N TRP A 202 23.09 -0.53 3.93
CA TRP A 202 23.71 -0.94 5.19
C TRP A 202 24.20 0.24 6.02
N VAL A 203 24.71 1.28 5.36
CA VAL A 203 25.16 2.50 6.01
C VAL A 203 23.96 3.37 6.43
N GLY A 204 22.99 3.57 5.53
CA GLY A 204 21.86 4.49 5.72
C GLY A 204 20.74 3.94 6.59
N HIS A 205 20.57 2.61 6.64
CA HIS A 205 19.44 1.95 7.31
C HIS A 205 19.93 0.90 8.32
N ARG A 206 20.71 1.31 9.32
CA ARG A 206 21.24 0.39 10.35
C ARG A 206 20.19 -0.41 11.13
N GLY A 207 18.94 0.08 11.15
CA GLY A 207 17.81 -0.64 11.73
C GLY A 207 17.62 -2.01 11.05
N ILE A 208 17.54 -2.04 9.71
CA ILE A 208 17.26 -3.30 9.00
C ILE A 208 18.42 -4.27 9.12
N VAL A 209 19.66 -3.77 9.18
CA VAL A 209 20.85 -4.60 9.44
C VAL A 209 20.77 -5.24 10.81
N SER A 210 20.48 -4.44 11.85
CA SER A 210 20.34 -4.93 13.22
C SER A 210 19.26 -5.98 13.32
N ASP A 211 18.10 -5.73 12.70
CA ASP A 211 16.98 -6.67 12.68
C ASP A 211 17.37 -7.97 11.96
N MET A 212 18.00 -7.87 10.79
CA MET A 212 18.47 -9.05 10.05
C MET A 212 19.49 -9.87 10.85
N LEU A 213 20.46 -9.22 11.49
CA LEU A 213 21.46 -9.90 12.34
C LEU A 213 20.80 -10.59 13.53
N PHE A 214 19.85 -9.92 14.18
CA PHE A 214 19.09 -10.49 15.29
C PHE A 214 18.35 -11.76 14.84
N TYR A 215 17.55 -11.70 13.77
CA TYR A 215 16.78 -12.85 13.31
C TYR A 215 17.63 -13.97 12.70
N THR A 216 18.79 -13.66 12.14
CA THR A 216 19.72 -14.68 11.62
C THR A 216 20.49 -15.43 12.72
N GLN A 217 20.53 -14.89 13.94
CA GLN A 217 21.09 -15.57 15.11
C GLN A 217 20.06 -16.43 15.86
N GLU A 218 18.76 -16.13 15.71
CA GLU A 218 17.69 -16.94 16.30
C GLU A 218 17.51 -18.30 15.62
N GLU A 219 17.07 -19.31 16.39
CA GLU A 219 16.75 -20.64 15.88
C GLU A 219 15.70 -20.61 14.76
N MET A 220 15.84 -21.53 13.80
CA MET A 220 14.99 -21.61 12.62
C MET A 220 13.49 -21.79 12.96
N SER A 221 13.19 -22.44 14.09
CA SER A 221 11.84 -22.62 14.65
C SER A 221 11.17 -21.28 15.01
N THR A 222 11.92 -20.34 15.57
CA THR A 222 11.46 -18.99 15.92
C THR A 222 11.16 -18.17 14.66
N ARG A 223 11.93 -18.36 13.59
CA ARG A 223 11.72 -17.67 12.30
C ARG A 223 10.36 -17.97 11.66
N PHE A 224 9.93 -19.23 11.69
CA PHE A 224 8.61 -19.64 11.17
C PHE A 224 7.43 -19.13 12.00
N SER A 225 7.65 -18.86 13.30
CA SER A 225 6.65 -18.22 14.16
C SER A 225 6.32 -16.80 13.68
N TYR A 226 7.33 -16.04 13.21
CA TYR A 226 7.12 -14.68 12.70
C TYR A 226 6.27 -14.65 11.42
N GLU A 227 6.47 -15.56 10.48
CA GLU A 227 5.61 -15.68 9.29
C GLU A 227 4.15 -15.94 9.67
N ARG A 228 3.94 -16.85 10.63
CA ARG A 228 2.59 -17.21 11.08
C ARG A 228 1.91 -16.06 11.85
N ASN A 229 2.68 -15.28 12.61
CA ASN A 229 2.20 -14.06 13.26
C ASN A 229 1.86 -12.97 12.26
N ILE A 230 2.62 -12.87 11.18
CA ILE A 230 2.38 -11.90 10.12
C ILE A 230 1.08 -12.23 9.36
N VAL A 231 0.87 -13.49 8.97
CA VAL A 231 -0.35 -13.93 8.27
C VAL A 231 -1.58 -13.77 9.15
N SER A 232 -1.52 -14.21 10.41
CA SER A 232 -2.64 -14.07 11.35
C SER A 232 -2.97 -12.61 11.69
N PHE A 233 -2.00 -11.69 11.59
CA PHE A 233 -2.23 -10.26 11.81
C PHE A 233 -2.96 -9.57 10.65
N LEU A 234 -2.82 -10.06 9.42
CA LEU A 234 -3.61 -9.59 8.28
C LEU A 234 -5.06 -10.09 8.35
N GLU A 235 -5.22 -11.37 8.70
CA GLU A 235 -6.54 -11.99 8.89
C GLU A 235 -7.34 -11.27 9.99
N LYS A 236 -6.69 -10.85 11.09
CA LYS A 236 -7.40 -10.09 12.14
C LYS A 236 -7.81 -8.68 11.75
N SER A 237 -7.13 -8.04 10.77
CA SER A 237 -7.50 -6.68 10.36
C SER A 237 -8.73 -6.61 9.45
N THR A 238 -9.23 -7.73 8.94
CA THR A 238 -10.51 -7.75 8.19
C THR A 238 -11.73 -7.81 9.10
N ASP A 239 -11.55 -8.23 10.35
CA ASP A 239 -12.69 -8.57 11.23
C ASP A 239 -13.16 -7.38 12.09
N THR A 240 -12.40 -6.28 12.11
CA THR A 240 -12.69 -5.13 12.99
C THR A 240 -13.81 -4.22 12.50
N ASP A 241 -14.24 -4.32 11.22
CA ASP A 241 -15.23 -3.39 10.64
C ASP A 241 -16.65 -3.97 10.50
N GLU A 242 -16.85 -5.31 10.56
CA GLU A 242 -18.21 -5.89 10.54
C GLU A 242 -18.97 -5.63 11.87
N SER A 243 -18.28 -5.35 12.97
CA SER A 243 -18.97 -5.10 14.27
C SER A 243 -19.54 -3.67 14.41
N ALA A 244 -19.06 -2.71 13.62
CA ALA A 244 -19.53 -1.31 13.70
C ALA A 244 -20.73 -1.02 12.78
N ALA A 245 -20.96 -1.84 11.76
CA ALA A 245 -22.06 -1.63 10.79
C ALA A 245 -23.42 -2.18 11.27
N SER A 246 -23.47 -2.99 12.34
CA SER A 246 -24.73 -3.60 12.82
C SER A 246 -25.47 -2.80 13.90
N ALA A 247 -24.96 -1.62 14.30
CA ALA A 247 -25.52 -0.84 15.41
C ALA A 247 -26.49 0.29 15.00
N ASN A 248 -26.77 0.50 13.71
CA ASN A 248 -27.56 1.65 13.23
C ASN A 248 -28.88 1.31 12.49
N GLU A 249 -29.42 0.10 12.65
CA GLU A 249 -30.77 -0.25 12.18
C GLU A 249 -31.72 -0.54 13.35
N SER A 250 -31.96 0.45 14.19
CA SER A 250 -33.14 0.51 15.05
C SER A 250 -33.25 1.89 15.69
N ASP A 251 -33.94 2.80 15.01
CA ASP A 251 -34.88 3.79 15.59
C ASP A 251 -35.67 4.51 14.48
#